data_AF-A0A6H5GF98-F1
#
_entry.id   AF-A0A6H5GF98-F1
#
_cell.length_a   1.000
_cell.length_b   1.000
_cell.length_c   1.000
_cell.angle_alpha   90.00
_cell.angle_beta   90.00
_cell.angle_gamma   90.00
#
_symmetry.space_group_name_H-M   'P 1'
#
loop_
_entity.id
_entity.type
_entity.pdbx_description
1 polymer ?
#
loop_
_entity_poly.entity_id
_entity_poly.type
_entity_poly.pdbx_seq_one_letter_code
_entity_poly.pdbx_strand_id
1 'polypeptide(L)'
;MSSPWPTLAICLSYAYFSKRLGPALMANRKPLKLNNVLVFYNLFQTLFSAWIFYEGTKPVCILMQPEEPVQIPGIGRLLVPDPTVNYG
;
A
#
# COMPACT_ATOMS: atom_id res chain seq x y z
N MET A 1 0.43 17.93 -1.24
CA MET A 1 1.07 17.95 -2.58
C MET A 1 0.67 19.25 -3.28
N SER A 2 1.31 20.36 -2.92
CA SER A 2 0.87 21.72 -3.26
C SER A 2 1.33 22.21 -4.64
N SER A 3 2.11 21.41 -5.37
CA SER A 3 2.60 21.77 -6.70
C SER A 3 2.74 20.52 -7.56
N PRO A 4 2.17 20.49 -8.78
CA PRO A 4 2.29 19.36 -9.72
C PRO A 4 3.63 19.35 -10.47
N TRP A 5 4.40 20.43 -10.36
CA TRP A 5 5.69 20.61 -11.04
C TRP A 5 6.73 19.52 -10.71
N PRO A 6 6.89 19.05 -9.45
CA PRO A 6 7.82 17.97 -9.13
C PRO A 6 7.42 16.65 -9.79
N THR A 7 6.12 16.32 -9.77
CA THR A 7 5.59 15.10 -10.40
C THR A 7 5.74 15.15 -11.92
N LEU A 8 5.46 16.29 -12.54
CA LEU A 8 5.65 16.51 -13.98
C LEU A 8 7.12 16.39 -14.39
N ALA A 9 8.03 16.98 -13.61
CA ALA A 9 9.47 16.89 -13.86
C ALA A 9 9.98 15.44 -13.80
N ILE A 10 9.49 14.64 -12.83
CA ILE A 10 9.84 13.21 -12.72
C ILE A 10 9.31 12.41 -13.91
N CYS A 11 8.05 12.63 -14.32
CA CYS A 11 7.48 11.96 -15.49
C CYS A 11 8.23 12.29 -16.78
N LEU A 12 8.52 13.58 -17.03
CA LEU A 12 9.23 14.01 -18.22
C LEU A 12 10.68 13.51 -18.25
N SER A 13 11.38 13.57 -17.11
CA SER A 13 12.74 13.05 -17.01
C SER A 13 12.79 11.54 -17.22
N TYR A 14 11.85 10.78 -16.64
CA TYR A 14 11.72 9.34 -16.87
C TYR A 14 11.44 9.00 -18.34
N ALA A 15 10.53 9.72 -18.99
CA ALA A 15 10.20 9.52 -20.40
C ALA A 15 11.40 9.81 -21.32
N TYR A 16 12.16 10.87 -21.05
CA TYR A 16 13.37 11.20 -21.79
C TYR A 16 14.47 10.15 -21.58
N PHE A 17 14.71 9.77 -20.32
CA PHE A 17 15.72 8.77 -19.96
C PHE A 17 15.43 7.41 -20.59
N SER A 18 14.18 6.93 -20.49
CA SER A 18 13.76 5.63 -21.03
C SER A 18 13.79 5.56 -22.55
N LYS A 19 13.44 6.66 -23.26
CA LYS A 19 13.36 6.66 -24.74
C LYS A 19 14.64 7.04 -25.45
N ARG A 20 15.47 7.92 -24.88
CA ARG A 20 16.72 8.37 -25.51
C ARG A 20 17.95 7.79 -24.86
N LEU A 21 18.06 7.87 -23.54
CA LEU A 21 19.27 7.45 -22.85
C LEU A 21 19.39 5.92 -22.76
N GLY A 22 18.29 5.23 -22.48
CA GLY A 22 18.23 3.76 -22.41
C GLY A 22 18.70 3.09 -23.71
N PRO A 23 18.07 3.38 -24.87
CA PRO A 23 18.47 2.78 -26.15
C PRO A 23 19.88 3.19 -26.57
N ALA A 24 20.29 4.44 -26.33
CA ALA A 24 21.65 4.90 -26.66
C ALA A 24 22.72 4.17 -25.85
N LEU A 25 22.48 3.92 -24.56
CA LEU A 25 23.38 3.17 -23.69
C LEU A 25 23.42 1.67 -24.06
N MET A 26 22.31 1.13 -24.55
CA MET A 26 22.19 -0.28 -24.99
C MET A 26 22.65 -0.53 -26.43
N ALA A 27 22.81 0.51 -27.26
CA ALA A 27 23.17 0.36 -28.68
C ALA A 27 24.55 -0.29 -28.92
N ASN A 28 25.49 -0.18 -27.98
CA ASN A 28 26.85 -0.71 -28.09
C ASN A 28 27.16 -1.82 -27.07
N ARG A 29 26.15 -2.39 -26.40
CA ARG A 29 26.34 -3.37 -25.32
C ARG A 29 25.38 -4.56 -25.50
N LYS A 30 25.88 -5.77 -25.24
CA LYS A 30 25.04 -6.99 -25.17
C LYS A 30 23.96 -6.82 -24.08
N PRO A 31 22.77 -7.43 -24.24
CA PRO A 31 21.69 -7.32 -23.27
C PRO A 31 22.18 -7.70 -21.87
N LEU A 32 21.99 -6.79 -20.93
CA LEU A 32 22.38 -6.97 -19.53
C LEU A 32 21.60 -8.16 -18.96
N LYS A 33 22.31 -9.16 -18.41
CA LYS A 33 21.69 -10.28 -17.71
C LYS A 33 21.22 -9.83 -16.32
N LEU A 34 20.05 -9.21 -16.27
CA LEU A 34 19.42 -8.70 -15.04
C LEU A 34 18.56 -9.75 -14.32
N ASN A 35 18.60 -11.02 -14.71
CA ASN A 35 17.72 -12.06 -14.17
C ASN A 35 17.67 -12.10 -12.62
N ASN A 36 18.83 -12.10 -11.96
CA ASN A 36 18.89 -12.11 -10.50
C ASN A 36 18.33 -10.82 -9.89
N VAL A 37 18.58 -9.67 -10.54
CA VAL A 37 18.06 -8.38 -10.12
C VAL A 37 16.53 -8.33 -10.26
N LEU A 38 15.99 -8.89 -11.34
CA LEU A 38 14.54 -8.99 -11.57
C LEU A 38 13.87 -9.90 -10.54
N VAL A 39 14.47 -11.04 -10.22
CA VAL A 39 13.94 -11.97 -9.20
C VAL A 39 13.91 -11.29 -7.83
N PHE A 40 14.99 -10.62 -7.45
CA PHE A 40 15.05 -9.86 -6.20
C PHE A 40 14.03 -8.72 -6.19
N TYR A 41 13.92 -7.95 -7.27
CA TYR A 41 12.95 -6.86 -7.38
C TYR A 41 11.52 -7.35 -7.18
N ASN A 42 11.13 -8.44 -7.85
CA ASN A 42 9.79 -9.03 -7.70
C ASN A 42 9.54 -9.56 -6.28
N LEU A 43 10.55 -10.15 -5.63
CA LEU A 43 10.45 -10.60 -4.24
C LEU A 43 10.20 -9.43 -3.29
N PHE A 44 10.99 -8.36 -3.41
CA PHE A 44 10.82 -7.15 -2.61
C PHE A 44 9.46 -6.49 -2.87
N GLN A 45 9.03 -6.43 -4.13
CA GLN A 45 7.73 -5.87 -4.49
C GLN A 45 6.58 -6.68 -3.88
N THR A 46 6.69 -8.00 -3.85
CA THR A 46 5.69 -8.89 -3.23
C THR A 46 5.67 -8.71 -1.71
N LEU A 47 6.83 -8.68 -1.05
CA LEU A 47 6.94 -8.47 0.39
C LEU A 47 6.42 -7.09 0.80
N PHE A 48 6.72 -6.04 0.03
CA PHE A 48 6.24 -4.69 0.29
C PHE A 48 4.72 -4.60 0.13
N SER A 49 4.17 -5.25 -0.91
CA SER A 49 2.72 -5.35 -1.11
C SER A 49 2.05 -6.12 0.03
N ALA A 50 2.64 -7.23 0.48
CA ALA A 50 2.14 -8.01 1.61
C ALA A 50 2.21 -7.24 2.94
N TRP A 51 3.27 -6.45 3.15
CA TRP A 51 3.41 -5.58 4.32
C TRP A 51 2.36 -4.46 4.34
N ILE A 52 2.20 -3.74 3.22
CA ILE A 52 1.15 -2.71 3.08
C ILE A 52 -0.22 -3.34 3.27
N PHE A 53 -0.46 -4.54 2.74
CA PHE A 53 -1.70 -5.26 2.94
C PHE A 53 -1.90 -5.65 4.41
N TYR A 54 -0.87 -6.11 5.12
CA TYR A 54 -0.96 -6.43 6.55
C TYR A 54 -1.29 -5.19 7.39
N GLU A 55 -0.56 -4.08 7.22
CA GLU A 55 -0.83 -2.80 7.89
C GLU A 55 -2.20 -2.23 7.51
N GLY A 56 -2.57 -2.30 6.22
CA GLY A 56 -3.86 -1.86 5.70
C GLY A 56 -5.02 -2.77 6.06
N THR A 57 -4.74 -4.02 6.47
CA THR A 57 -5.73 -4.97 6.99
C THR A 57 -5.87 -4.84 8.50
N LYS A 58 -4.91 -4.27 9.25
CA LYS A 58 -5.11 -3.93 10.67
C LYS A 58 -6.39 -3.11 10.91
N PRO A 59 -6.74 -2.07 10.14
CA PRO A 59 -8.04 -1.40 10.29
C PRO A 59 -9.23 -2.26 9.83
N VAL A 60 -9.07 -3.18 8.87
CA VAL A 60 -10.13 -4.12 8.45
C VAL A 60 -10.40 -5.22 9.49
N CYS A 61 -9.35 -5.75 10.12
CA CYS A 61 -9.47 -6.69 11.23
C CYS A 61 -9.94 -5.99 12.52
N ILE A 62 -9.72 -4.68 12.67
CA ILE A 62 -10.38 -3.89 13.71
C ILE A 62 -11.89 -3.78 13.46
N LEU A 63 -12.35 -3.75 12.20
CA LEU A 63 -13.78 -3.90 11.85
C LEU A 63 -14.30 -5.35 11.91
N MET A 64 -13.41 -6.34 12.06
CA MET A 64 -13.73 -7.73 12.42
C MET A 64 -13.38 -8.02 13.89
N GLN A 65 -13.17 -7.00 14.72
CA GLN A 65 -13.36 -7.18 16.16
C GLN A 65 -14.87 -7.16 16.39
N PRO A 66 -15.49 -8.22 16.96
CA PRO A 66 -16.76 -8.02 17.64
C PRO A 66 -16.52 -6.92 18.69
N GLU A 67 -17.12 -5.74 18.49
CA GLU A 67 -17.26 -4.63 19.46
C GLU A 67 -16.21 -4.67 20.60
N GLU A 68 -14.97 -4.29 20.32
CA GLU A 68 -14.12 -3.76 21.40
C GLU A 68 -14.56 -2.30 21.56
N PRO A 69 -15.27 -1.96 22.65
CA PRO A 69 -15.99 -0.70 22.74
C PRO A 69 -14.98 0.46 22.69
N VAL A 70 -15.12 1.30 21.66
CA VAL A 70 -14.51 2.62 21.66
C VAL A 70 -15.09 3.38 22.85
N GLN A 71 -14.28 3.56 23.89
CA GLN A 71 -14.62 4.42 25.02
C GLN A 71 -14.57 5.88 24.56
N ILE A 72 -15.68 6.38 24.01
CA ILE A 72 -15.86 7.80 23.71
C ILE A 72 -16.04 8.53 25.05
N PRO A 73 -15.12 9.43 25.44
CA PRO A 73 -15.29 10.19 26.66
C PRO A 73 -16.45 11.19 26.47
N GLY A 74 -17.58 10.92 27.11
CA GLY A 74 -18.70 11.86 27.20
C GLY A 74 -20.07 11.39 26.71
N ILE A 75 -20.24 10.13 26.27
CA ILE A 75 -21.55 9.63 25.85
C ILE A 75 -21.88 8.36 26.65
N GLY A 76 -22.96 8.40 27.42
CA GLY A 76 -23.42 7.28 28.26
C GLY A 76 -23.66 6.00 27.46
N ARG A 77 -23.39 4.86 28.09
CA ARG A 77 -23.49 3.50 27.51
C ARG A 77 -24.74 3.33 26.64
N LEU A 78 -24.55 3.09 25.35
CA LEU A 78 -25.57 2.50 24.49
C LEU A 78 -25.70 1.04 24.91
N LEU A 79 -26.76 0.72 25.65
CA LEU A 79 -27.04 -0.63 26.12
C LEU A 79 -27.35 -1.51 24.90
N VAL A 80 -26.40 -2.38 24.54
CA VAL A 80 -26.69 -3.59 23.77
C VAL A 80 -27.64 -4.43 24.63
N PRO A 81 -28.87 -4.75 24.17
CA PRO A 81 -29.81 -5.51 24.97
C PRO A 81 -29.27 -6.93 25.19
N ASP A 82 -29.19 -7.31 26.47
CA ASP A 82 -28.76 -8.63 26.92
C ASP A 82 -29.72 -9.72 26.36
N PRO A 83 -29.21 -10.77 25.70
CA PRO A 83 -30.05 -11.84 25.14
C PRO A 83 -30.72 -12.72 26.21
N THR A 84 -30.56 -12.43 27.50
CA THR A 84 -31.17 -13.21 28.60
C THR A 84 -32.51 -12.68 29.11
N VAL A 85 -33.11 -11.64 28.51
CA VAL A 85 -34.44 -11.17 28.90
C VAL A 85 -35.54 -11.95 28.19
N ASN A 86 -36.14 -12.90 28.93
CA ASN A 86 -37.37 -13.59 28.60
C ASN A 86 -38.57 -12.66 28.89
N TYR A 87 -39.21 -12.13 27.85
CA TYR A 87 -40.48 -11.40 27.97
C TYR A 87 -41.61 -12.43 27.93
N GLY A 88 -41.94 -12.96 29.11
CA GLY A 88 -43.14 -13.78 29.34
C GLY A 88 -44.43 -13.00 29.16
#